data_AF-A0A8J3MFZ8-F1
#
_entry.id   AF-A0A8J3MFZ8-F1
#
_cell.length_a   1.000
_cell.length_b   1.000
_cell.length_c   1.000
_cell.angle_alpha   90.00
_cell.angle_beta   90.00
_cell.angle_gamma   90.00
#
_symmetry.space_group_name_H-M   'P 1'
#
loop_
_entity.id
_entity.type
_entity.pdbx_description
1 polymer ?
#
loop_
_entity_poly.entity_id
_entity_poly.type
_entity_poly.pdbx_seq_one_letter_code
_entity_poly.pdbx_strand_id
1 'polypeptide(L)'
;MSTRRIAECAGVAEGTLFRVFPDKAALLAAALTQAFDHAPTVAALRALGGVPDLRFRLKTAVKVLAQRFRENMPLMMAMRTGGLPPGVCLPDSRDGFPRVVDALAELIAPDQHRLRMPAGTVASMITSMIMFSNRTENLPVEEVVSVVLDGVLHPEIKEEPPC
;
A
#
# COMPACT_ATOMS: atom_id res chain seq x y z
N MET A 1 25.46 5.77 -5.43
CA MET A 1 24.96 4.60 -6.20
C MET A 1 25.34 4.78 -7.67
N SER A 2 26.18 3.88 -8.20
CA SER A 2 26.63 3.87 -9.61
C SER A 2 25.73 2.97 -10.46
N THR A 3 25.67 3.24 -11.77
CA THR A 3 24.89 2.46 -12.76
C THR A 3 25.38 1.02 -12.89
N ARG A 4 26.70 0.81 -12.77
CA ARG A 4 27.31 -0.52 -12.64
C ARG A 4 26.72 -1.37 -11.50
N ARG A 5 26.57 -0.81 -10.30
CA ARG A 5 25.95 -1.54 -9.17
C ARG A 5 24.48 -1.86 -9.43
N ILE A 6 23.76 -1.01 -10.17
CA ILE A 6 22.37 -1.27 -10.54
C ILE A 6 22.29 -2.47 -11.47
N ALA A 7 23.15 -2.50 -12.48
CA ALA A 7 23.24 -3.60 -13.44
C ALA A 7 23.59 -4.93 -12.75
N GLU A 8 24.57 -4.90 -11.83
CA GLU A 8 24.94 -6.07 -11.00
C GLU A 8 23.74 -6.58 -10.16
N CYS A 9 23.02 -5.69 -9.47
CA CYS A 9 21.83 -6.09 -8.70
C CYS A 9 20.68 -6.60 -9.58
N ALA A 10 20.54 -6.09 -10.80
CA ALA A 10 19.52 -6.51 -11.75
C ALA A 10 19.92 -7.78 -12.54
N GLY A 11 21.13 -8.29 -12.37
CA GLY A 11 21.63 -9.47 -13.10
C GLY A 11 21.80 -9.22 -14.60
N VAL A 12 22.03 -7.98 -15.02
CA VAL A 12 22.20 -7.59 -16.43
C VAL A 12 23.51 -6.83 -16.65
N ALA A 13 24.00 -6.79 -17.89
CA ALA A 13 25.12 -5.94 -18.25
C ALA A 13 24.72 -4.45 -18.23
N GLU A 14 25.65 -3.56 -17.87
CA GLU A 14 25.41 -2.11 -17.85
C GLU A 14 24.98 -1.57 -19.23
N GLY A 15 25.55 -2.10 -20.31
CA GLY A 15 25.14 -1.77 -21.69
C GLY A 15 23.71 -2.21 -22.04
N THR A 16 23.19 -3.29 -21.44
CA THR A 16 21.79 -3.73 -21.62
C THR A 16 20.83 -2.75 -20.96
N LEU A 17 21.23 -2.22 -19.81
CA LEU A 17 20.47 -1.24 -19.05
C LEU A 17 20.32 0.06 -19.87
N PHE A 18 21.42 0.53 -20.48
CA PHE A 18 21.39 1.73 -21.33
C PHE A 18 20.74 1.54 -22.70
N ARG A 19 20.58 0.31 -23.18
CA ARG A 19 19.79 0.00 -24.37
C ARG A 19 18.30 0.26 -24.16
N VAL A 20 17.81 0.08 -22.93
CA VAL A 20 16.40 0.28 -22.56
C VAL A 20 16.17 1.68 -21.98
N PHE A 21 17.13 2.20 -21.21
CA PHE A 21 17.05 3.51 -20.58
C PHE A 21 18.20 4.39 -21.07
N PRO A 22 17.96 5.48 -21.80
CA PRO A 22 19.04 6.26 -22.43
C PRO A 22 20.03 6.86 -21.42
N ASP A 23 19.58 7.12 -20.20
CA ASP A 23 20.42 7.63 -19.12
C ASP A 23 19.92 7.19 -17.74
N LYS A 24 20.66 7.59 -16.69
CA LYS A 24 20.31 7.32 -15.30
C LYS A 24 19.01 8.01 -14.87
N ALA A 25 18.69 9.18 -15.42
CA ALA A 25 17.46 9.89 -15.08
C ALA A 25 16.23 9.14 -15.60
N ALA A 26 16.28 8.60 -16.83
CA ALA A 26 15.24 7.76 -17.41
C ALA A 26 15.01 6.46 -16.63
N LEU A 27 16.09 5.82 -16.18
CA LEU A 27 16.00 4.65 -15.30
C LEU A 27 15.33 4.97 -13.97
N LEU A 28 15.73 6.08 -13.33
CA LEU A 28 15.13 6.53 -12.06
C LEU A 28 13.66 6.89 -12.25
N ALA A 29 13.30 7.58 -13.34
CA ALA A 29 11.93 7.92 -13.67
C ALA A 29 11.05 6.67 -13.83
N ALA A 30 11.55 5.64 -14.51
CA ALA A 30 10.85 4.38 -14.68
C ALA A 30 10.66 3.63 -13.34
N ALA A 31 11.72 3.57 -12.52
CA ALA A 31 11.64 2.97 -11.19
C ALA A 31 10.64 3.70 -10.28
N LEU A 32 10.62 5.03 -10.34
CA LEU A 32 9.64 5.86 -9.62
C LEU A 32 8.22 5.59 -10.10
N THR A 33 8.02 5.58 -11.42
CA THR A 33 6.71 5.29 -12.02
C THR A 33 6.18 3.93 -11.58
N GLN A 34 7.03 2.90 -11.58
CA GLN A 34 6.67 1.57 -11.13
C GLN A 34 6.38 1.51 -9.62
N ALA A 35 7.17 2.21 -8.80
CA ALA A 35 6.96 2.24 -7.34
C ALA A 35 5.68 2.97 -6.92
N PHE A 36 5.24 3.96 -7.70
CA PHE A 36 3.98 4.68 -7.48
C PHE A 36 2.81 4.13 -8.31
N ASP A 37 3.00 3.02 -9.01
CA ASP A 37 1.88 2.34 -9.67
C ASP A 37 1.04 1.57 -8.63
N HIS A 38 -0.14 2.12 -8.35
CA HIS A 38 -1.10 1.52 -7.44
C HIS A 38 -2.02 0.49 -8.11
N ALA A 39 -1.99 0.34 -9.44
CA ALA A 39 -2.87 -0.59 -10.15
C ALA A 39 -2.73 -2.05 -9.66
N PRO A 40 -1.51 -2.59 -9.40
CA PRO A 40 -1.36 -3.95 -8.87
C PRO A 40 -1.97 -4.09 -7.47
N THR A 41 -1.84 -3.06 -6.63
CA THR A 41 -2.43 -3.05 -5.28
C THR A 41 -3.95 -3.04 -5.34
N VAL A 42 -4.52 -2.18 -6.18
CA VAL A 42 -5.98 -2.10 -6.39
C VAL A 42 -6.52 -3.44 -6.93
N ALA A 43 -5.84 -4.04 -7.89
CA ALA A 43 -6.23 -5.36 -8.42
C ALA A 43 -6.21 -6.44 -7.34
N ALA A 44 -5.17 -6.47 -6.49
CA ALA A 44 -5.07 -7.40 -5.38
C ALA A 44 -6.19 -7.20 -4.34
N LEU A 45 -6.57 -5.95 -4.03
CA LEU A 45 -7.70 -5.67 -3.14
C LEU A 45 -9.02 -6.17 -3.74
N ARG A 46 -9.27 -5.90 -5.02
CA ARG A 46 -10.50 -6.36 -5.70
C ARG A 46 -10.61 -7.88 -5.76
N ALA A 47 -9.49 -8.59 -5.92
CA ALA A 47 -9.46 -10.05 -5.91
C ALA A 47 -9.95 -10.66 -4.57
N LEU A 48 -9.92 -9.89 -3.47
CA LEU A 48 -10.43 -10.34 -2.18
C LEU A 48 -11.95 -10.26 -2.06
N GLY A 49 -12.67 -9.63 -3.01
CA GLY A 49 -14.12 -9.39 -2.91
C GLY A 49 -14.97 -10.66 -2.76
N GLY A 50 -14.48 -11.81 -3.21
CA GLY A 50 -15.16 -13.11 -3.06
C GLY A 50 -14.99 -13.79 -1.70
N VAL A 51 -14.19 -13.21 -0.80
CA VAL A 51 -13.90 -13.80 0.52
C VAL A 51 -15.02 -13.44 1.52
N PRO A 52 -15.76 -14.42 2.07
CA PRO A 52 -16.93 -14.14 2.90
C PRO A 52 -16.58 -13.50 4.23
N ASP A 53 -15.52 -13.97 4.91
CA ASP A 53 -15.14 -13.44 6.22
C ASP A 53 -14.47 -12.07 6.13
N LEU A 54 -15.16 -11.03 6.64
CA LEU A 54 -14.67 -9.66 6.67
C LEU A 54 -13.33 -9.53 7.42
N ARG A 55 -13.16 -10.22 8.55
CA ARG A 55 -11.96 -10.10 9.39
C ARG A 55 -10.75 -10.63 8.63
N PHE A 56 -10.86 -11.80 8.01
CA PHE A 56 -9.83 -12.38 7.15
C PHE A 56 -9.57 -11.54 5.89
N ARG A 57 -10.62 -11.05 5.23
CA ARG A 57 -10.52 -10.17 4.06
C ARG A 57 -9.75 -8.88 4.38
N LEU A 58 -10.09 -8.21 5.48
CA LEU A 58 -9.39 -6.99 5.93
C LEU A 58 -7.95 -7.27 6.37
N LYS A 59 -7.71 -8.35 7.11
CA LYS A 59 -6.35 -8.78 7.47
C LYS A 59 -5.48 -9.02 6.23
N THR A 60 -6.04 -9.64 5.20
CA THR A 60 -5.35 -9.90 3.94
C THR A 60 -5.10 -8.60 3.16
N ALA A 61 -6.10 -7.72 3.07
CA ALA A 61 -5.95 -6.41 2.45
C ALA A 61 -4.84 -5.57 3.10
N VAL A 62 -4.81 -5.52 4.43
CA VAL A 62 -3.79 -4.79 5.20
C VAL A 62 -2.40 -5.37 4.97
N LYS A 63 -2.26 -6.69 4.86
CA LYS A 63 -0.98 -7.33 4.49
C LYS A 63 -0.50 -6.91 3.11
N VAL A 64 -1.38 -6.89 2.11
CA VAL A 64 -1.06 -6.43 0.75
C VAL A 64 -0.58 -4.98 0.77
N LEU A 65 -1.31 -4.11 1.48
CA LEU A 65 -0.97 -2.68 1.58
C LEU A 65 0.35 -2.44 2.31
N ALA A 66 0.55 -3.08 3.47
CA ALA A 66 1.77 -2.93 4.25
C ALA A 66 2.99 -3.47 3.50
N GLN A 67 2.86 -4.60 2.79
CA GLN A 67 3.94 -5.15 1.98
C GLN A 67 4.36 -4.17 0.88
N ARG A 68 3.40 -3.68 0.09
CA ARG A 68 3.65 -2.72 -0.99
C ARG A 68 4.27 -1.43 -0.48
N PHE A 69 3.80 -0.92 0.66
CA PHE A 69 4.37 0.27 1.27
C PHE A 69 5.84 0.04 1.69
N ARG A 70 6.15 -1.09 2.34
CA ARG A 70 7.52 -1.43 2.76
C ARG A 70 8.48 -1.57 1.58
N GLU A 71 8.06 -2.21 0.50
CA GLU A 71 8.86 -2.38 -0.72
C GLU A 71 9.25 -1.03 -1.34
N ASN A 72 8.34 -0.06 -1.32
CA ASN A 72 8.54 1.24 -1.96
C ASN A 72 9.07 2.33 -1.00
N MET A 73 9.11 2.07 0.31
CA MET A 73 9.56 3.02 1.33
C MET A 73 10.99 3.54 1.12
N PRO A 74 12.00 2.69 0.82
CA PRO A 74 13.35 3.17 0.55
C PRO A 74 13.41 4.15 -0.62
N LEU A 75 12.60 3.91 -1.66
CA LEU A 75 12.50 4.77 -2.83
C LEU A 75 11.87 6.13 -2.46
N MET A 76 10.78 6.11 -1.69
CA MET A 76 10.15 7.33 -1.16
C MET A 76 11.10 8.15 -0.28
N MET A 77 11.91 7.51 0.56
CA MET A 77 12.89 8.20 1.41
C MET A 77 14.07 8.75 0.61
N ALA A 78 14.56 8.02 -0.39
CA ALA A 78 15.61 8.49 -1.28
C ALA A 78 15.18 9.74 -2.06
N MET A 79 13.91 9.85 -2.46
CA MET A 79 13.38 11.06 -3.09
C MET A 79 13.30 12.24 -2.11
N ARG A 80 12.86 11.98 -0.87
CA ARG A 80 12.72 13.03 0.15
C ARG A 80 14.05 13.67 0.53
N THR A 81 15.12 12.88 0.56
CA THR A 81 16.46 13.34 0.94
C THR A 81 17.29 13.82 -0.26
N GLY A 82 17.11 13.21 -1.44
CA GLY A 82 17.90 13.48 -2.64
C GLY A 82 17.26 14.39 -3.68
N GLY A 83 15.98 14.73 -3.53
CA GLY A 83 15.21 15.46 -4.55
C GLY A 83 14.87 14.61 -5.78
N LEU A 84 14.02 15.14 -6.66
CA LEU A 84 13.77 14.52 -7.96
C LEU A 84 14.90 14.86 -8.94
N PRO A 85 15.34 13.91 -9.78
CA PRO A 85 16.19 14.24 -10.91
C PRO A 85 15.51 15.26 -11.84
N PRO A 86 16.26 16.18 -12.46
CA PRO A 86 15.69 17.13 -13.43
C PRO A 86 14.94 16.40 -14.55
N GLY A 87 13.72 16.86 -14.88
CA GLY A 87 12.91 16.29 -15.96
C GLY A 87 12.07 15.06 -15.58
N VAL A 88 12.19 14.55 -14.34
CA VAL A 88 11.27 13.52 -13.84
C VAL A 88 10.01 14.19 -13.31
N CYS A 89 8.88 14.00 -13.99
CA CYS A 89 7.57 14.31 -13.43
C CYS A 89 7.02 13.02 -12.82
N LEU A 90 6.78 13.00 -11.51
CA LEU A 90 6.07 11.89 -10.90
C LEU A 90 4.65 11.84 -11.48
N PRO A 91 4.07 10.64 -11.69
CA PRO A 91 2.62 10.50 -11.68
C PRO A 91 2.12 11.19 -10.40
N ASP A 92 1.04 11.96 -10.48
CA ASP A 92 0.59 12.74 -9.33
C ASP A 92 0.35 11.78 -8.15
N SER A 93 1.26 11.80 -7.17
CA SER A 93 1.18 10.91 -6.00
C SER A 93 -0.09 11.18 -5.20
N ARG A 94 -0.73 12.32 -5.46
CA ARG A 94 -2.05 12.72 -4.98
C ARG A 94 -3.19 11.87 -5.55
N ASP A 95 -3.06 11.29 -6.74
CA ASP A 95 -4.12 10.47 -7.36
C ASP A 95 -4.04 8.99 -6.99
N GLY A 96 -2.85 8.52 -6.61
CA GLY A 96 -2.61 7.12 -6.28
C GLY A 96 -3.23 6.67 -4.95
N PHE A 97 -3.13 7.52 -3.93
CA PHE A 97 -3.65 7.25 -2.60
C PHE A 97 -5.19 7.14 -2.55
N PRO A 98 -5.97 8.08 -3.15
CA PRO A 98 -7.42 7.94 -3.25
C PRO A 98 -7.86 6.62 -3.89
N ARG A 99 -7.21 6.16 -4.96
CA ARG A 99 -7.55 4.89 -5.62
C ARG A 99 -7.41 3.67 -4.71
N VAL A 100 -6.40 3.67 -3.84
CA VAL A 100 -6.20 2.60 -2.86
C VAL A 100 -7.28 2.65 -1.78
N VAL A 101 -7.62 3.85 -1.30
CA VAL A 101 -8.68 4.06 -0.32
C VAL A 101 -10.04 3.63 -0.90
N ASP A 102 -10.35 4.02 -2.14
CA ASP A 102 -11.58 3.66 -2.83
C ASP A 102 -11.70 2.15 -3.01
N ALA A 103 -10.64 1.48 -3.47
CA ALA A 103 -10.63 0.03 -3.62
C ALA A 103 -10.82 -0.71 -2.28
N LEU A 104 -10.26 -0.17 -1.19
CA LEU A 104 -10.47 -0.72 0.15
C LEU A 104 -11.88 -0.45 0.67
N ALA A 105 -12.46 0.72 0.35
CA ALA A 105 -13.84 1.06 0.69
C ALA A 105 -14.83 0.16 -0.06
N GLU A 106 -14.62 -0.07 -1.36
CA GLU A 106 -15.37 -1.04 -2.17
C GLU A 106 -15.31 -2.44 -1.56
N LEU A 107 -14.14 -2.85 -1.07
CA LEU A 107 -13.93 -4.17 -0.48
C LEU A 107 -14.75 -4.39 0.81
N ILE A 108 -15.02 -3.34 1.58
CA ILE A 108 -15.73 -3.43 2.87
C ILE A 108 -17.18 -2.93 2.82
N ALA A 109 -17.59 -2.28 1.73
CA ALA A 109 -18.95 -1.78 1.53
C ALA A 109 -20.05 -2.84 1.75
N PRO A 110 -19.88 -4.13 1.34
CA PRO A 110 -20.88 -5.17 1.62
C PRO A 110 -21.16 -5.37 3.12
N ASP A 111 -20.18 -5.06 3.98
CA ASP A 111 -20.25 -5.25 5.42
C ASP A 111 -20.56 -3.94 6.18
N GLN A 112 -21.03 -2.89 5.50
CA GLN A 112 -21.29 -1.57 6.10
C GLN A 112 -22.15 -1.63 7.38
N HIS A 113 -23.12 -2.55 7.43
CA HIS A 113 -24.02 -2.76 8.57
C HIS A 113 -23.29 -3.22 9.85
N ARG A 114 -22.05 -3.73 9.74
CA ARG A 114 -21.21 -4.19 10.86
C ARG A 114 -20.25 -3.10 11.36
N LEU A 115 -20.09 -2.03 10.59
CA LEU A 115 -19.14 -0.95 10.85
C LEU A 115 -19.80 0.19 11.61
N ARG A 116 -19.14 0.70 12.65
CA ARG A 116 -19.58 1.90 13.39
C ARG A 116 -19.45 3.21 12.60
N MET A 117 -18.75 3.16 11.47
CA MET A 117 -18.40 4.30 10.62
C MET A 117 -18.61 3.96 9.14
N PRO A 118 -18.76 4.96 8.27
CA PRO A 118 -18.79 4.73 6.82
C PRO A 118 -17.54 3.98 6.35
N ALA A 119 -17.71 3.05 5.41
CA ALA A 119 -16.65 2.28 4.79
C ALA A 119 -15.49 3.17 4.30
N GLY A 120 -15.80 4.26 3.60
CA GLY A 120 -14.77 5.22 3.15
C GLY A 120 -13.91 5.78 4.30
N THR A 121 -14.52 6.06 5.46
CA THR A 121 -13.81 6.53 6.65
C THR A 121 -12.90 5.45 7.22
N VAL A 122 -13.40 4.21 7.34
CA VAL A 122 -12.63 3.06 7.82
C VAL A 122 -11.43 2.79 6.89
N ALA A 123 -11.66 2.79 5.57
CA ALA A 123 -10.62 2.61 4.57
C ALA A 123 -9.53 3.70 4.64
N SER A 124 -9.95 4.95 4.81
CA SER A 124 -9.03 6.10 4.98
C SER A 124 -8.18 5.96 6.24
N MET A 125 -8.79 5.54 7.35
CA MET A 125 -8.08 5.32 8.63
C MET A 125 -7.06 4.19 8.52
N ILE A 126 -7.45 3.03 7.98
CA ILE A 126 -6.55 1.88 7.76
C ILE A 126 -5.35 2.31 6.93
N THR A 127 -5.60 2.95 5.78
CA THR A 127 -4.54 3.33 4.85
C THR A 127 -3.60 4.36 5.48
N SER A 128 -4.12 5.33 6.23
CA SER A 128 -3.33 6.34 6.95
C SER A 128 -2.47 5.74 8.06
N MET A 129 -3.02 4.79 8.84
CA MET A 129 -2.27 4.08 9.88
C MET A 129 -1.12 3.27 9.28
N ILE A 130 -1.34 2.53 8.19
CA ILE A 130 -0.28 1.77 7.51
C ILE A 130 0.86 2.69 7.04
N MET A 131 0.51 3.87 6.51
CA MET A 131 1.52 4.87 6.10
C MET A 131 2.27 5.47 7.28
N PHE A 132 1.63 5.66 8.42
CA PHE A 132 2.23 6.27 9.61
C PHE A 132 3.06 5.27 10.41
N SER A 133 2.54 4.07 10.69
CA SER A 133 3.25 3.02 11.43
C SER A 133 4.59 2.69 10.80
N ASN A 134 4.65 2.53 9.48
CA ASN A 134 5.91 2.27 8.77
C ASN A 134 6.93 3.43 8.80
N ARG A 135 6.61 4.59 9.38
CA ARG A 135 7.54 5.74 9.53
C ARG A 135 8.23 5.80 10.88
N THR A 136 7.57 5.36 11.95
CA THR A 136 8.02 5.66 13.33
C THR A 136 8.43 4.41 14.09
N GLU A 137 7.71 3.29 13.98
CA GLU A 137 8.08 2.01 14.61
C GLU A 137 7.46 0.83 13.83
N ASN A 138 8.18 -0.28 13.68
CA ASN A 138 7.68 -1.52 13.05
C ASN A 138 6.58 -2.16 13.89
N LEU A 139 5.41 -1.52 13.99
CA LEU A 139 4.20 -2.15 14.50
C LEU A 139 3.92 -3.38 13.62
N PRO A 140 3.83 -4.59 14.20
CA PRO A 140 3.53 -5.77 13.43
C PRO A 140 2.16 -5.59 12.75
N VAL A 141 2.09 -5.94 11.47
CA VAL A 141 0.90 -5.76 10.61
C VAL A 141 -0.37 -6.34 11.26
N GLU A 142 -0.21 -7.43 12.01
CA GLU A 142 -1.28 -8.10 12.76
C GLU A 142 -1.90 -7.21 13.86
N GLU A 143 -1.10 -6.36 14.50
CA GLU A 143 -1.53 -5.49 15.59
C GLU A 143 -2.27 -4.25 15.06
N VAL A 144 -1.84 -3.70 13.92
CA VAL A 144 -2.58 -2.65 13.19
C VAL A 144 -3.98 -3.15 12.81
N VAL A 145 -4.08 -4.39 12.32
CA VAL A 145 -5.36 -5.00 11.97
C VAL A 145 -6.24 -5.21 13.20
N SER A 146 -5.70 -5.75 14.30
CA SER A 146 -6.47 -5.99 15.53
C SER A 146 -7.01 -4.68 16.09
N VAL A 147 -6.17 -3.66 16.24
CA VAL A 147 -6.57 -2.36 16.80
C VAL A 147 -7.67 -1.70 15.97
N VAL A 148 -7.56 -1.74 14.62
CA VAL A 148 -8.60 -1.17 13.78
C VAL A 148 -9.88 -2.00 13.85
N LEU A 149 -9.81 -3.31 13.66
CA LEU A 149 -11.01 -4.16 13.66
C LEU A 149 -11.72 -4.17 15.01
N ASP A 150 -10.98 -4.25 16.11
CA ASP A 150 -11.57 -4.31 17.45
C ASP A 150 -12.11 -2.92 17.89
N GLY A 151 -11.61 -1.84 17.29
CA GLY A 151 -12.10 -0.47 17.51
C GLY A 151 -13.29 -0.05 16.65
N VAL A 152 -13.37 -0.50 15.39
CA VAL A 152 -14.38 -0.01 14.41
C VAL A 152 -15.58 -0.94 14.19
N LEU A 153 -15.51 -2.19 14.66
CA LEU A 153 -16.66 -3.11 14.63
C LEU A 153 -17.63 -2.81 15.77
N HIS A 154 -18.93 -2.92 15.53
CA HIS A 154 -19.90 -2.98 16.64
C HIS A 154 -19.48 -4.09 17.61
N PRO A 155 -19.57 -3.87 18.94
CA PRO A 155 -19.28 -4.93 19.88
C PRO A 155 -20.21 -6.10 19.56
N GLU A 156 -19.66 -7.30 19.38
CA GLU A 156 -20.49 -8.49 19.35
C GLU A 156 -21.23 -8.54 20.69
N ILE A 157 -22.55 -8.35 20.66
CA ILE A 157 -23.39 -8.64 21.81
C ILE A 157 -23.30 -10.16 21.97
N LYS A 158 -22.46 -10.63 22.90
CA LYS A 158 -22.55 -12.00 23.37
C LYS A 158 -23.94 -12.14 23.98
N GLU A 159 -24.84 -12.85 23.30
CA GLU A 159 -26.05 -13.34 23.94
C GLU A 159 -25.59 -14.25 25.10
N GLU A 160 -25.76 -13.77 26.33
CA GLU A 160 -25.60 -14.60 27.52
C GLU A 160 -26.61 -15.75 27.43
N PRO A 161 -26.20 -17.01 27.65
CA PRO A 161 -27.15 -18.10 27.70
C PRO A 161 -28.14 -17.86 28.84
N PRO A 162 -29.44 -18.10 28.64
CA PRO A 162 -30.44 -17.91 29.69
C PRO A 162 -30.13 -18.80 30.90
N CYS A 163 -30.28 -18.21 32.09
CA CYS A 163 -30.00 -18.77 33.41
C CYS A 163 -30.63 -20.16 33.67
#